data_AF-A0A6G9J301-F1
#
_entry.id   AF-A0A6G9J301-F1
#
_cell.length_a   1.000
_cell.length_b   1.000
_cell.length_c   1.000
_cell.angle_alpha   90.00
_cell.angle_beta   90.00
_cell.angle_gamma   90.00
#
_symmetry.space_group_name_H-M   'P 1'
#
loop_
_entity.id
_entity.type
_entity.pdbx_description
1 polymer ?
#
loop_
_entity_poly.entity_id
_entity_poly.type
_entity_poly.pdbx_seq_one_letter_code
_entity_poly.pdbx_strand_id
1 'polypeptide(L)' 'MERSKSKEVHRVTNVEFVRVCKSYDGKKYVIHDLNASIESGEFFVLVGPSRCLKR' A
#
# COMPACT_ATOMS: atom_id res chain seq x y z
N MET A 1 13.01 32.07 28.95
CA MET A 1 11.63 31.57 29.02
C MET A 1 11.27 31.01 27.66
N GLU A 2 10.79 29.77 27.61
CA GLU A 2 10.99 28.78 26.55
C GLU A 2 10.44 29.14 25.16
N ARG A 3 11.22 28.84 24.12
CA ARG A 3 10.79 28.87 22.72
C ARG A 3 9.79 27.74 22.49
N SER A 4 8.53 28.11 22.31
CA SER A 4 7.45 27.22 21.84
C SER A 4 7.80 26.66 20.46
N LYS A 5 8.34 25.44 20.40
CA LYS A 5 8.41 24.68 19.15
C LYS A 5 7.01 24.19 18.81
N SER A 6 6.37 24.85 17.84
CA SER A 6 5.20 24.31 17.15
C SER A 6 5.58 22.95 16.57
N LYS A 7 5.03 21.88 17.13
CA LYS A 7 5.20 20.52 16.59
C LYS A 7 4.40 20.45 15.31
N GLU A 8 5.09 20.51 14.19
CA GLU A 8 4.52 20.18 12.88
C GLU A 8 4.04 18.73 12.93
N VAL A 9 2.72 18.52 12.84
CA VAL A 9 2.12 17.19 12.78
C VAL A 9 2.40 16.65 11.39
N HIS A 10 3.55 15.99 11.23
CA HIS A 10 3.79 15.14 10.07
C HIS A 10 2.69 14.08 10.05
N ARG A 11 1.79 14.16 9.07
CA ARG A 11 0.78 13.14 8.83
C ARG A 11 1.51 11.87 8.39
N VAL A 12 1.67 10.93 9.32
CA VAL A 12 2.14 9.58 9.01
C VAL A 12 0.98 8.85 8.34
N THR A 13 1.09 8.63 7.04
CA THR A 13 0.15 7.79 6.28
C THR A 13 0.82 6.46 5.99
N ASN A 14 0.44 5.43 6.75
CA ASN A 14 0.83 4.05 6.49
C ASN A 14 -0.31 3.34 5.74
N VAL A 15 0.03 2.53 4.75
CA VAL A 15 -0.93 1.76 3.93
C VAL A 15 -0.70 0.28 4.17
N GLU A 16 -1.76 -0.45 4.51
CA GLU A 16 -1.72 -1.89 4.77
C GLU A 16 -2.60 -2.65 3.78
N PHE A 17 -2.03 -3.61 3.06
CA PHE A 17 -2.73 -4.66 2.34
C PHE A 17 -2.82 -5.88 3.27
N VAL A 18 -4.02 -6.33 3.59
CA VAL A 18 -4.25 -7.52 4.43
C VAL A 18 -5.08 -8.52 3.64
N ARG A 19 -4.46 -9.66 3.32
CA ARG A 19 -5.06 -10.78 2.58
C ARG A 19 -5.82 -10.35 1.32
N VAL A 20 -5.23 -9.44 0.57
CA VAL A 20 -5.87 -8.86 -0.59
C VAL A 20 -5.89 -9.88 -1.72
N CYS A 21 -7.10 -10.19 -2.19
CA CYS A 21 -7.36 -11.08 -3.30
C CYS A 21 -8.01 -10.31 -4.45
N LYS A 22 -7.57 -10.55 -5.68
CA LYS A 22 -8.15 -9.91 -6.88
C LYS A 22 -8.51 -10.97 -7.89
N SER A 23 -9.71 -10.86 -8.44
CA SER A 23 -10.16 -11.57 -9.64
C SER A 23 -10.74 -10.55 -10.63
N TYR A 24 -10.56 -10.79 -11.93
CA TYR A 24 -11.18 -9.97 -12.97
C TYR A 24 -12.53 -10.53 -13.42
N ASP A 25 -12.70 -11.86 -13.37
CA ASP A 25 -13.87 -12.58 -13.89
C ASP A 25 -14.70 -13.27 -12.79
N GLY A 26 -14.29 -13.15 -11.53
CA GLY A 26 -14.89 -13.82 -10.37
C GLY A 26 -14.62 -15.33 -10.32
N LYS A 27 -13.89 -15.89 -11.30
CA LYS A 27 -13.63 -17.34 -11.40
C LYS A 27 -12.19 -17.66 -11.04
N LYS A 28 -11.25 -16.83 -11.48
CA LYS A 28 -9.82 -17.01 -11.23
C LYS A 28 -9.26 -15.81 -10.48
N TYR A 29 -8.62 -16.08 -9.36
CA TYR A 29 -7.82 -15.08 -8.67
C TYR A 29 -6.50 -14.89 -9.42
N VAL A 30 -6.13 -13.63 -9.60
CA VAL A 30 -4.86 -13.18 -10.18
C VAL A 30 -3.91 -12.66 -9.10
N ILE A 31 -4.46 -12.16 -8.00
CA ILE A 31 -3.74 -11.87 -6.77
C ILE A 31 -4.34 -12.77 -5.70
N HIS A 32 -3.47 -13.56 -5.05
CA HIS A 32 -3.81 -14.45 -3.96
C HIS A 32 -3.13 -13.95 -2.69
N ASP A 33 -3.92 -13.60 -1.68
CA ASP A 33 -3.45 -13.34 -0.32
C ASP A 33 -2.28 -12.34 -0.21
N LEU A 34 -2.38 -11.20 -0.91
CA LEU A 34 -1.36 -10.15 -0.83
C LEU A 34 -1.40 -9.47 0.55
N ASN A 35 -0.30 -9.60 1.29
CA ASN A 35 -0.07 -8.94 2.56
C ASN A 35 1.17 -8.02 2.42
N ALA A 36 1.01 -6.72 2.62
CA ALA A 36 2.09 -5.74 2.50
C ALA A 36 1.80 -4.47 3.31
N SER A 37 2.82 -3.97 4.01
CA SER A 37 2.81 -2.69 4.72
C SER A 37 3.66 -1.67 3.96
N ILE A 38 3.19 -0.44 3.80
CA ILE A 38 3.92 0.66 3.16
C ILE A 38 3.96 1.82 4.14
N GLU A 39 5.16 2.22 4.53
CA GLU A 39 5.39 3.32 5.44
C GLU A 39 5.41 4.67 4.72
N SER A 40 5.18 5.74 5.50
CA SER A 40 5.23 7.10 4.98
C SER A 40 6.61 7.44 4.40
N GLY A 41 6.65 7.75 3.10
CA GLY A 41 7.88 8.07 2.37
C GLY A 41 8.43 6.90 1.55
N GLU A 42 7.81 5.73 1.63
CA GLU A 42 8.16 4.58 0.80
C GLU A 42 7.44 4.61 -0.56
N PHE A 43 8.13 4.10 -1.57
CA PHE A 43 7.57 3.90 -2.90
C PHE A 43 7.51 2.41 -3.21
N PHE A 44 6.28 1.89 -3.32
CA PHE A 44 6.03 0.47 -3.52
C PHE A 44 5.57 0.19 -4.96
N VAL A 45 6.27 -0.71 -5.65
CA VAL A 45 5.95 -1.11 -7.04
C VAL A 45 5.66 -2.59 -7.10
N LEU A 46 4.44 -2.94 -7.50
CA LEU A 46 4.07 -4.31 -7.83
C LEU A 46 4.38 -4.59 -9.31
N VAL A 47 5.31 -5.52 -9.56
CA VAL A 47 5.64 -6.03 -10.90
C VAL A 47 5.19 -7.48 -11.06
N GLY A 48 4.73 -7.83 -12.25
CA GLY A 48 4.36 -9.20 -12.60
C GLY A 48 4.34 -9.40 -14.11
N PRO A 49 4.27 -10.66 -14.59
CA PRO A 49 4.06 -10.94 -16.02
C PRO A 49 2.85 -10.16 -16.54
N SER A 50 2.90 -9.75 -17.81
CA SER A 50 2.24 -8.58 -18.44
C SER A 50 0.72 -8.36 -18.20
N ARG A 51 0.02 -9.25 -17.50
CA ARG A 51 -1.42 -9.21 -17.22
C ARG A 51 -1.82 -9.38 -15.74
N CYS A 52 -0.89 -9.25 -14.79
CA CYS A 52 -1.21 -9.44 -13.36
C CYS A 52 -1.97 -8.26 -12.71
N LEU A 53 -1.69 -7.01 -13.14
CA LEU A 53 -2.07 -5.81 -12.38
C LEU A 53 -2.61 -4.62 -13.19
N LYS A 54 -2.72 -4.75 -14.52
CA LYS A 54 -3.21 -3.66 -15.36
C LYS A 54 -4.74 -3.65 -15.41
N ARG A 55 -5.31 -2.45 -15.34
CA ARG A 55 -6.76 -2.18 -15.38
C ARG A 55 -7.43 -2.89 -16.55
#